data_AF-A0A7Y3GIA9-F1
#
_entry.id   AF-A0A7Y3GIA9-F1
#
_cell.length_a   1.000
_cell.length_b   1.000
_cell.length_c   1.000
_cell.angle_alpha   90.00
_cell.angle_beta   90.00
_cell.angle_gamma   90.00
#
_symmetry.space_group_name_H-M   'P 1'
#
loop_
_entity.id
_entity.type
_entity.pdbx_description
1 polymer ?
#
loop_
_entity_poly.entity_id
_entity_poly.type
_entity_poly.pdbx_seq_one_letter_code
_entity_poly.pdbx_strand_id
1 'polypeptide(L)' 'MFVLIAELLFYTWCRVQFVRTKYEIAAQTVKAQQLSAMQDNLKIELARLKSPQRISNIATKQLGLITPTPKQTVLLP' A
#
# COMPACT_ATOMS: atom_id res chain seq x y z
N MET A 1 -1.76 -49.77 25.53
CA MET A 1 -0.84 -49.52 24.40
C MET A 1 -1.52 -48.76 23.26
N PHE A 2 -2.67 -49.22 22.74
CA PHE A 2 -3.38 -48.56 21.63
C PHE A 2 -3.80 -47.10 21.86
N VAL A 3 -4.14 -46.72 23.10
CA VAL A 3 -4.53 -45.34 23.44
C VAL A 3 -3.39 -44.35 23.20
N LEU A 4 -2.16 -44.70 23.60
CA LEU A 4 -0.97 -43.86 23.38
C LEU A 4 -0.65 -43.70 21.89
N ILE A 5 -0.87 -44.76 21.11
CA ILE A 5 -0.66 -44.74 19.66
C ILE A 5 -1.71 -43.83 19.00
N ALA A 6 -2.96 -43.91 19.43
CA ALA A 6 -4.03 -43.05 18.93
C ALA A 6 -3.79 -41.57 19.28
N GLU A 7 -3.34 -41.26 20.50
CA GLU A 7 -2.95 -39.90 20.89
C GLU A 7 -1.79 -39.35 20.05
N LEU A 8 -0.75 -40.15 19.80
CA LEU A 8 0.38 -39.73 18.96
C LEU A 8 -0.06 -39.46 17.51
N LEU A 9 -0.90 -40.33 16.96
CA LEU A 9 -1.45 -40.17 15.61
C LEU A 9 -2.36 -38.94 15.52
N PHE A 10 -3.21 -38.72 16.53
CA PHE A 10 -4.07 -37.56 16.58
C PHE A 10 -3.26 -36.25 16.72
N TYR A 11 -2.23 -36.26 17.57
CA TYR A 11 -1.34 -35.12 17.74
C TYR A 11 -0.62 -34.75 16.44
N THR A 12 -0.01 -35.72 15.76
CA THR A 12 0.69 -35.49 14.49
C THR A 12 -0.28 -35.06 13.38
N TRP A 13 -1.49 -35.63 13.35
CA TRP A 13 -2.55 -35.24 12.43
C TRP A 13 -3.00 -33.78 12.62
N CYS A 14 -3.34 -33.39 13.86
CA CYS A 14 -3.68 -32.01 14.18
C CYS A 14 -2.55 -31.05 13.82
N ARG A 15 -1.30 -31.43 14.07
CA ARG A 15 -0.13 -30.59 13.78
C ARG A 15 0.09 -30.40 12.28
N VAL A 16 -0.16 -31.42 11.47
CA VAL A 16 -0.08 -31.32 9.98
C VAL A 16 -1.23 -30.48 9.42
N GLN A 17 -2.45 -30.63 9.92
CA GLN A 17 -3.59 -29.82 9.48
C GLN A 17 -3.41 -28.34 9.85
N PHE A 18 -2.90 -28.08 11.06
CA PHE A 18 -2.61 -26.72 11.52
C PHE A 18 -1.57 -25.99 10.66
N VAL A 19 -0.61 -26.72 10.09
CA VAL A 19 0.37 -26.16 9.15
C VAL A 19 -0.31 -25.76 7.84
N ARG A 20 -1.21 -26.58 7.30
CA ARG A 20 -1.92 -26.26 6.03
C ARG A 20 -2.81 -25.02 6.17
N THR A 21 -3.60 -24.93 7.24
CA THR A 21 -4.48 -23.76 7.49
C THR A 21 -3.69 -22.46 7.66
N LYS A 22 -2.48 -22.51 8.26
CA LYS A 22 -1.62 -21.33 8.40
C LYS A 22 -1.04 -20.82 7.08
N TYR A 23 -0.76 -21.71 6.13
CA TYR A 23 -0.26 -21.30 4.81
C TYR A 23 -1.32 -20.57 3.99
N GLU A 24 -2.58 -20.98 4.08
CA GLU A 24 -3.69 -20.29 3.40
C GLU A 24 -3.92 -18.88 3.97
N ILE A 25 -3.83 -18.72 5.29
CA ILE A 25 -3.91 -17.41 5.94
C ILE A 25 -2.74 -16.52 5.50
N ALA A 26 -1.51 -17.05 5.50
CA ALA A 26 -0.34 -16.29 5.08
C ALA A 26 -0.45 -15.81 3.63
N ALA A 27 -0.95 -16.64 2.71
CA ALA A 27 -1.16 -16.26 1.32
C ALA A 27 -2.16 -15.11 1.16
N GLN A 28 -3.23 -15.10 1.98
CA GLN A 28 -4.21 -14.03 1.96
C GLN A 28 -3.68 -12.74 2.61
N THR A 29 -2.87 -12.84 3.66
CA THR A 29 -2.22 -11.69 4.31
C THR A 29 -1.23 -10.99 3.38
N VAL A 30 -0.45 -11.74 2.59
CA VAL A 30 0.50 -11.16 1.62
C VAL A 30 -0.24 -10.35 0.55
N LYS A 31 -1.36 -10.85 0.03
CA LYS A 31 -2.17 -10.12 -0.95
C LYS A 31 -2.73 -8.82 -0.37
N ALA A 32 -3.23 -8.85 0.86
CA ALA A 32 -3.73 -7.66 1.54
C ALA A 32 -2.63 -6.61 1.76
N GLN A 33 -1.42 -7.03 2.16
CA GLN A 33 -0.27 -6.14 2.32
C GLN A 33 0.18 -5.51 0.99
N GLN A 34 0.22 -6.29 -0.09
CA GLN A 34 0.56 -5.78 -1.43
C GLN A 34 -0.43 -4.71 -1.89
N LEU A 35 -1.73 -4.95 -1.69
CA LEU A 35 -2.77 -4.00 -2.08
C LEU A 35 -2.70 -2.70 -1.26
N SER A 36 -2.45 -2.80 0.05
CA SER A 36 -2.25 -1.63 0.93
C SER A 36 -1.02 -0.82 0.52
N ALA A 37 0.11 -1.48 0.24
CA ALA A 37 1.32 -0.82 -0.20
C ALA A 37 1.11 -0.09 -1.55
N MET A 38 0.32 -0.66 -2.45
CA MET A 38 -0.01 -0.01 -3.72
C MET A 38 -0.91 1.22 -3.52
N GLN A 39 -1.89 1.14 -2.63
CA GLN A 39 -2.75 2.28 -2.29
C GLN A 39 -1.95 3.45 -1.70
N ASP A 40 -1.00 3.17 -0.81
CA ASP A 40 -0.17 4.19 -0.18
C ASP A 40 0.77 4.86 -1.19
N ASN A 41 1.37 4.09 -2.08
CA ASN A 41 2.18 4.63 -3.18
C ASN A 41 1.35 5.55 -4.09
N LEU A 42 0.14 5.13 -4.47
CA LEU A 42 -0.74 5.96 -5.30
C LEU A 42 -1.14 7.26 -4.60
N LYS A 43 -1.39 7.24 -3.28
CA LYS A 43 -1.65 8.46 -2.51
C LYS A 43 -0.44 9.40 -2.49
N ILE A 44 0.76 8.86 -2.34
CA ILE A 44 2.00 9.63 -2.38
C ILE A 44 2.22 10.24 -3.76
N GLU A 45 2.01 9.47 -4.84
CA GLU A 45 2.11 9.96 -6.21
C GLU A 45 1.08 11.04 -6.51
N LEU A 46 -0.15 10.87 -6.03
CA LEU A 46 -1.22 11.86 -6.17
C LEU A 46 -0.87 13.14 -5.41
N ALA A 47 -0.37 13.04 -4.18
CA ALA A 47 0.11 14.19 -3.41
C ALA A 47 1.28 14.88 -4.12
N ARG A 48 2.20 14.11 -4.72
CA ARG A 48 3.32 14.64 -5.50
C ARG A 48 2.85 15.35 -6.76
N LEU A 49 1.87 14.80 -7.48
CA LEU A 49 1.24 15.41 -8.66
C LEU A 49 0.45 16.67 -8.32
N LYS A 50 -0.30 16.65 -7.20
CA LYS A 50 -1.05 17.81 -6.71
C LYS A 50 -0.19 18.87 -6.02
N SER A 51 1.07 18.57 -5.69
CA SER A 51 1.92 19.51 -4.96
C SER A 51 2.11 20.80 -5.79
N PRO A 52 1.71 21.97 -5.25
CA PRO A 52 1.87 23.24 -5.94
C PRO A 52 3.32 23.52 -6.35
N GLN A 53 4.30 23.08 -5.53
CA GLN A 53 5.73 23.13 -5.87
C GLN A 53 6.08 22.41 -7.17
N ARG A 54 5.50 21.24 -7.45
CA ARG A 54 5.83 20.48 -8.67
C ARG A 54 5.16 21.09 -9.89
N ILE A 55 3.91 21.55 -9.74
CA ILE A 55 3.19 22.32 -10.77
C ILE A 55 3.98 23.60 -11.09
N SER A 56 4.43 24.32 -10.07
CA SER A 56 5.26 25.52 -10.22
C SER A 56 6.58 25.18 -10.92
N ASN A 57 7.30 24.13 -10.51
CA ASN A 57 8.53 23.72 -11.20
C ASN A 57 8.32 23.36 -12.67
N ILE A 58 7.23 22.69 -13.04
CA ILE A 58 6.90 22.39 -14.46
C ILE A 58 6.55 23.69 -15.18
N ALA A 59 5.71 24.54 -14.57
CA ALA A 59 5.31 25.83 -15.11
C ALA A 59 6.55 26.69 -15.43
N THR A 60 7.49 26.83 -14.50
CA THR A 60 8.67 27.67 -14.70
C THR A 60 9.73 27.02 -15.58
N LYS A 61 10.02 25.71 -15.40
CA LYS A 61 11.15 25.04 -16.08
C LYS A 61 10.81 24.47 -17.45
N GLN A 62 9.60 23.95 -17.64
CA GLN A 62 9.21 23.30 -18.89
C GLN A 62 8.31 24.17 -19.75
N LEU A 63 7.46 24.98 -19.12
CA LEU A 63 6.50 25.85 -19.82
C LEU A 63 6.96 27.31 -19.88
N GLY A 64 8.09 27.66 -19.26
CA GLY A 64 8.65 29.02 -19.26
C GLY A 64 7.75 30.07 -18.60
N LEU A 65 6.77 29.65 -17.80
CA LEU A 65 5.82 30.52 -17.12
C LEU A 65 6.50 31.25 -15.97
N ILE A 66 6.36 32.58 -15.95
CA ILE A 66 6.86 33.44 -14.88
C ILE A 66 5.77 33.70 -13.85
N THR A 67 6.14 33.83 -12.58
CA THR A 67 5.19 34.20 -11.52
C THR A 67 4.63 35.60 -11.81
N PRO A 68 3.30 35.76 -11.91
CA PRO A 68 2.70 37.06 -12.23
C PRO A 68 2.98 38.08 -11.12
N THR A 69 3.16 39.34 -11.51
CA THR A 69 3.35 40.43 -10.54
C THR A 69 2.03 40.81 -9.87
N PRO A 70 2.02 41.39 -8.66
CA PRO A 70 0.79 41.69 -7.91
C PRO A 70 -0.22 42.60 -8.65
N LYS A 71 0.24 43.37 -9.64
CA LYS A 71 -0.63 44.19 -10.51
C LYS A 71 -1.41 43.38 -11.56
N GLN A 72 -1.08 42.10 -11.75
CA GLN A 72 -1.68 41.21 -12.76
C GLN A 72 -2.58 40.13 -12.14
N THR A 73 -2.78 40.14 -10.83
CA THR A 73 -3.63 39.18 -10.11
C THR A 73 -4.97 39.81 -9.77
N VAL A 74 -6.06 39.20 -10.22
CA VAL A 74 -7.44 39.57 -9.83
C VAL A 74 -7.85 38.67 -8.67
N LEU A 75 -8.09 39.28 -7.49
CA LEU A 75 -8.73 38.61 -6.36
C LEU A 75 -10.23 38.51 -6.66
N LEU A 76 -10.72 37.29 -6.90
CA LEU A 76 -12.17 37.05 -6.93
C LEU A 76 -12.69 37.00 -5.48
N PRO A 77 -13.82 37.67 -5.18
CA PRO A 77 -14.47 37.64 -3.87
C PRO A 77 -15.11 36.29 -3.54
#